data_AF-A0A1N6WL11-F1
#
_entry.id   AF-A0A1N6WL11-F1
#
_cell.length_a   1.000
_cell.length_b   1.000
_cell.length_c   1.000
_cell.angle_alpha   90.00
_cell.angle_beta   90.00
_cell.angle_gamma   90.00
#
_symmetry.space_group_name_H-M   'P 1'
#
loop_
_entity.id
_entity.type
_entity.pdbx_description
1 polymer ?
#
loop_
_entity_poly.entity_id
_entity_poly.type
_entity_poly.pdbx_seq_one_letter_code
_entity_poly.pdbx_strand_id
1 'polypeptide(L)'
;MKIIITLQDENQFPLEFEYNAAELAAQANAPGVTVVMLGSMVISKNAIKHIVSAEPLTQQPNTQIQLADGKSITDYVANYNATDIAKQFNDPRTSLVTIGDTLVSKNAFKLVLQLPATETAAE
;
A
#
# COMPACT_ATOMS: atom_id res chain seq x y z
N MET A 1 -2.40 15.47 2.11
CA MET A 1 -1.31 14.54 2.44
C MET A 1 -0.37 14.45 1.26
N LYS A 2 0.94 14.34 1.50
CA LYS A 2 1.92 14.06 0.44
C LYS A 2 1.98 12.55 0.24
N ILE A 3 1.80 12.07 -0.98
CA ILE A 3 1.95 10.64 -1.29
C ILE A 3 2.89 10.44 -2.46
N ILE A 4 3.49 9.25 -2.53
CA ILE A 4 4.33 8.82 -3.64
C ILE A 4 3.66 7.61 -4.26
N ILE A 5 3.31 7.74 -5.54
CA ILE A 5 2.77 6.66 -6.34
C ILE A 5 3.92 6.07 -7.14
N THR A 6 4.20 4.79 -6.91
CA THR A 6 5.16 4.05 -7.71
C THR A 6 4.43 3.16 -8.69
N LEU A 7 4.81 3.26 -9.96
CA LEU A 7 4.28 2.46 -11.04
C LEU A 7 5.02 1.13 -11.21
N GLN A 8 4.43 0.22 -11.99
CA GLN A 8 5.05 -1.07 -12.33
C GLN A 8 6.37 -0.91 -13.08
N ASP A 9 6.55 0.19 -13.82
CA ASP A 9 7.79 0.56 -14.51
C ASP A 9 8.80 1.31 -13.60
N GLU A 10 8.52 1.34 -12.29
CA GLU A 10 9.31 2.02 -11.26
C GLU A 10 9.28 3.55 -11.29
N ASN A 11 8.53 4.17 -12.20
CA ASN A 11 8.34 5.61 -12.18
C ASN A 11 7.60 6.04 -10.91
N GLN A 12 8.07 7.11 -10.29
CA GLN A 12 7.50 7.67 -9.08
C GLN A 12 6.87 9.03 -9.35
N PHE A 13 5.64 9.21 -8.89
CA PHE A 13 4.89 10.45 -9.01
C PHE A 13 4.51 10.94 -7.60
N PRO A 14 5.22 11.96 -7.08
CA PRO A 14 4.80 12.61 -5.84
C PRO A 14 3.56 13.47 -6.12
N LEU A 15 2.51 13.30 -5.32
CA LEU A 15 1.28 14.09 -5.40
C LEU A 15 0.86 14.59 -4.01
N GLU A 16 0.19 15.74 -3.99
CA GLU A 16 -0.40 16.31 -2.78
C GLU A 16 -1.92 16.34 -2.92
N PHE A 17 -2.62 15.43 -2.25
CA PHE A 17 -4.09 15.42 -2.18
C PHE A 17 -4.59 14.69 -0.93
N GLU A 18 -5.91 14.65 -0.74
CA GLU A 18 -6.53 13.86 0.32
C GLU A 18 -6.50 12.38 -0.05
N TYR A 19 -5.62 11.62 0.60
CA TYR A 19 -5.38 10.21 0.27
C TYR A 19 -5.91 9.32 1.39
N ASN A 20 -6.73 8.35 1.01
CA ASN A 20 -7.19 7.28 1.86
C ASN A 20 -7.01 5.97 1.10
N ALA A 21 -6.10 5.12 1.58
CA ALA A 21 -5.78 3.85 0.94
C ALA A 21 -7.01 2.94 0.82
N ALA A 22 -7.83 2.87 1.86
CA ALA A 22 -9.05 2.05 1.91
C ALA A 22 -10.09 2.49 0.88
N GLU A 23 -10.35 3.79 0.80
CA GLU A 23 -11.29 4.32 -0.19
C GLU A 23 -10.77 4.17 -1.61
N LEU A 24 -9.48 4.43 -1.83
CA LEU A 24 -8.88 4.27 -3.15
C LEU A 24 -8.89 2.80 -3.60
N ALA A 25 -8.61 1.86 -2.70
CA ALA A 25 -8.73 0.44 -2.98
C ALA A 25 -10.17 0.04 -3.33
N ALA A 26 -11.15 0.53 -2.58
CA ALA A 26 -12.55 0.28 -2.85
C ALA A 26 -12.97 0.81 -4.24
N GLN A 27 -12.53 2.02 -4.60
CA GLN A 27 -12.77 2.60 -5.92
C GLN A 27 -12.05 1.82 -7.04
N ALA A 28 -10.77 1.51 -6.87
CA ALA A 28 -9.98 0.78 -7.86
C ALA A 28 -10.50 -0.65 -8.10
N ASN A 29 -10.96 -1.32 -7.06
CA ASN A 29 -11.46 -2.69 -7.11
C ASN A 29 -12.95 -2.78 -7.50
N ALA A 30 -13.63 -1.65 -7.72
CA ALA A 30 -15.02 -1.67 -8.16
C ALA A 30 -15.18 -2.31 -9.55
N PRO A 31 -16.31 -3.00 -9.80
CA PRO A 31 -16.53 -3.71 -11.06
C PRO A 31 -16.57 -2.72 -12.23
N GLY A 32 -15.82 -3.03 -13.30
CA GLY A 32 -15.73 -2.18 -14.50
C GLY A 32 -14.73 -1.02 -14.38
N VAL A 33 -14.12 -0.79 -13.22
CA VAL A 33 -13.09 0.25 -13.06
C VAL A 33 -11.76 -0.25 -13.62
N THR A 34 -11.20 0.50 -14.56
CA THR A 34 -9.88 0.25 -15.16
C THR A 34 -8.87 1.33 -14.81
N VAL A 35 -9.35 2.54 -14.54
CA VAL A 35 -8.57 3.72 -14.19
C VAL A 35 -9.07 4.33 -12.89
N VAL A 36 -8.18 4.92 -12.11
CA VAL A 36 -8.51 5.69 -10.91
C VAL A 36 -8.00 7.11 -11.06
N MET A 37 -8.72 8.05 -10.45
CA MET A 37 -8.33 9.45 -10.39
C MET A 37 -7.64 9.73 -9.06
N LEU A 38 -6.49 10.40 -9.12
CA LEU A 38 -5.68 10.80 -7.97
C LEU A 38 -5.38 12.29 -8.10
N GLY A 39 -6.19 13.11 -7.43
CA GLY A 39 -6.19 14.55 -7.65
C GLY A 39 -6.51 14.89 -9.11
N SER A 40 -5.54 15.47 -9.84
CA SER A 40 -5.64 15.82 -11.26
C SER A 40 -5.07 14.74 -12.20
N MET A 41 -4.63 13.60 -11.68
CA MET A 41 -4.02 12.52 -12.46
C MET A 41 -5.01 11.37 -12.69
N VAL A 42 -5.01 10.82 -13.90
CA VAL A 42 -5.73 9.57 -14.22
C VAL A 42 -4.70 8.47 -14.45
N ILE A 43 -4.84 7.36 -13.74
CA ILE A 43 -3.89 6.26 -13.78
C ILE A 43 -4.61 4.92 -13.92
N SER A 44 -4.06 4.03 -14.74
CA SER A 44 -4.54 2.65 -14.80
C SER A 44 -4.30 1.95 -13.47
N LYS A 45 -5.34 1.31 -12.91
CA LYS A 45 -5.19 0.58 -11.64
C LYS A 45 -4.14 -0.53 -11.71
N ASN A 46 -3.96 -1.11 -12.90
CA ASN A 46 -3.00 -2.17 -13.15
C ASN A 46 -1.57 -1.64 -13.31
N ALA A 47 -1.40 -0.34 -13.58
CA ALA A 47 -0.10 0.31 -13.66
C ALA A 47 0.45 0.69 -12.27
N ILE A 48 -0.40 0.71 -11.24
CA ILE A 48 0.02 0.99 -9.86
C ILE A 48 0.79 -0.22 -9.32
N LYS A 49 1.98 0.03 -8.75
CA LYS A 49 2.76 -0.96 -8.02
C LYS A 49 2.51 -0.85 -6.53
N HIS A 50 2.67 0.36 -6.00
CA HIS A 50 2.32 0.71 -4.64
C HIS A 50 2.12 2.22 -4.51
N ILE A 51 1.38 2.63 -3.49
CA ILE A 51 1.20 4.02 -3.07
C ILE A 51 1.51 4.09 -1.60
N VAL A 52 2.39 5.01 -1.24
CA VAL A 52 2.82 5.24 0.14
C VAL A 52 2.64 6.71 0.51
N SER A 53 2.31 6.96 1.77
CA SER A 53 2.36 8.31 2.33
C SER A 53 3.82 8.76 2.43
N ALA A 54 4.11 9.95 1.94
CA ALA A 54 5.43 10.59 2.04
C ALA A 54 5.62 11.27 3.41
N GLU A 55 4.57 11.31 4.23
CA GLU A 55 4.61 11.85 5.58
C GLU A 55 5.26 10.83 6.53
N PRO A 56 6.04 11.30 7.51
CA PRO A 56 6.62 10.42 8.51
C PRO A 56 5.50 9.71 9.27
N LEU A 57 5.65 8.40 9.47
CA LEU A 57 4.74 7.62 10.29
C LEU A 57 4.66 8.26 11.69
N THR A 58 3.44 8.54 12.13
CA THR A 58 3.18 9.10 13.47
C THR A 58 3.41 8.06 14.57
N GLN A 59 3.43 6.77 14.19
CA GLN A 59 3.63 5.63 15.07
C GLN A 59 4.80 4.77 14.57
N GLN A 60 5.41 4.05 15.49
CA GLN A 60 6.49 3.13 15.17
C GLN A 60 5.99 2.04 14.20
N PRO A 61 6.64 1.84 13.04
CA PRO A 61 6.18 0.86 12.07
C PRO A 61 6.18 -0.53 12.70
N ASN A 62 5.07 -1.24 12.56
CA ASN A 62 4.88 -2.60 13.08
C ASN A 62 4.69 -3.62 11.96
N THR A 63 4.74 -3.19 10.70
CA THR A 63 4.50 -4.01 9.51
C THR A 63 5.55 -3.70 8.45
N GLN A 64 6.07 -4.75 7.80
CA GLN A 64 6.92 -4.62 6.62
C GLN A 64 6.30 -5.39 5.44
N ILE A 65 6.26 -4.71 4.30
CA ILE A 65 5.78 -5.21 3.02
C ILE A 65 7.00 -5.32 2.11
N GLN A 66 7.37 -6.55 1.74
CA GLN A 66 8.40 -6.79 0.74
C GLN A 66 7.73 -6.94 -0.63
N LEU A 67 8.27 -6.21 -1.59
CA LEU A 67 7.87 -6.26 -2.99
C LEU A 67 8.69 -7.29 -3.75
N ALA A 68 8.17 -7.72 -4.91
CA ALA A 68 8.82 -8.70 -5.78
C ALA A 68 10.19 -8.23 -6.32
N ASP A 69 10.41 -6.93 -6.38
CA ASP A 69 11.69 -6.30 -6.79
C ASP A 69 12.74 -6.24 -5.66
N GLY A 70 12.40 -6.74 -4.46
CA GLY A 70 13.28 -6.70 -3.29
C GLY A 70 13.21 -5.41 -2.47
N LYS A 71 12.43 -4.40 -2.89
CA LYS A 71 12.16 -3.21 -2.07
C LYS A 71 11.27 -3.57 -0.89
N SER A 72 11.46 -2.85 0.22
CA SER A 72 10.67 -3.01 1.43
C SER A 72 10.00 -1.69 1.79
N ILE A 73 8.72 -1.75 2.13
CA ILE A 73 7.92 -0.64 2.65
C ILE A 73 7.58 -0.97 4.10
N THR A 74 7.76 -0.01 5.00
CA THR A 74 7.36 -0.15 6.40
C THR A 74 6.17 0.74 6.69
N ASP A 75 5.20 0.20 7.42
CA ASP A 75 3.98 0.93 7.78
C ASP A 75 3.51 0.55 9.19
N TYR A 76 2.59 1.34 9.73
CA TYR A 76 1.89 1.04 10.97
C TYR A 76 0.46 0.55 10.69
N VAL A 77 0.11 -0.61 11.24
CA VAL A 77 -1.22 -1.21 11.14
C VAL A 77 -1.74 -1.46 12.55
N ALA A 78 -2.72 -0.67 12.99
CA ALA A 78 -3.22 -0.69 14.38
C ALA A 78 -3.70 -2.08 14.84
N ASN A 79 -4.37 -2.82 13.95
CA ASN A 79 -4.89 -4.17 14.21
C ASN A 79 -4.31 -5.14 13.19
N TYR A 80 -2.98 -5.29 13.18
CA TYR A 80 -2.32 -6.21 12.25
C TYR A 80 -2.92 -7.62 12.37
N ASN A 81 -3.48 -8.13 11.26
CA ASN A 81 -3.99 -9.49 11.16
C ASN A 81 -3.59 -10.08 9.82
N ALA A 82 -2.61 -11.00 9.85
CA ALA A 82 -2.12 -11.68 8.66
C ALA A 82 -3.22 -12.46 7.92
N THR A 83 -4.22 -12.98 8.62
CA THR A 83 -5.35 -13.70 8.01
C THR A 83 -6.22 -12.77 7.19
N ASP A 84 -6.51 -11.57 7.69
CA ASP A 84 -7.35 -10.62 6.96
C ASP A 84 -6.60 -9.99 5.78
N ILE A 85 -5.31 -9.74 5.94
CA ILE A 85 -4.43 -9.33 4.82
C ILE A 85 -4.42 -10.44 3.75
N ALA A 86 -4.21 -11.70 4.14
CA ALA A 86 -4.22 -12.82 3.21
C ALA A 86 -5.58 -13.00 2.50
N LYS A 87 -6.71 -12.79 3.19
CA LYS A 87 -8.04 -12.78 2.54
C LYS A 87 -8.14 -11.71 1.46
N GLN A 88 -7.65 -10.49 1.72
CA GLN A 88 -7.63 -9.43 0.71
C GLN A 88 -6.79 -9.83 -0.50
N PHE A 89 -5.60 -10.43 -0.30
CA PHE A 89 -4.76 -10.93 -1.41
C PHE A 89 -5.38 -12.10 -2.18
N ASN A 90 -6.19 -12.94 -1.53
CA ASN A 90 -6.85 -14.07 -2.18
C ASN A 90 -8.18 -13.71 -2.87
N ASP A 91 -8.75 -12.53 -2.65
CA ASP A 91 -10.00 -12.13 -3.31
C ASP A 91 -9.79 -11.88 -4.81
N PRO A 92 -10.37 -12.68 -5.72
CA PRO A 92 -10.16 -12.50 -7.16
C PRO A 92 -10.67 -11.15 -7.71
N ARG A 93 -11.50 -10.42 -6.95
CA ARG A 93 -12.05 -9.12 -7.35
C ARG A 93 -11.14 -7.95 -6.99
N THR A 94 -10.15 -8.16 -6.13
CA THR A 94 -9.23 -7.09 -5.74
C THR A 94 -7.93 -7.21 -6.52
N SER A 95 -7.45 -6.09 -7.04
CA SER A 95 -6.14 -5.96 -7.71
C SER A 95 -5.17 -5.13 -6.86
N LEU A 96 -5.70 -4.22 -6.05
CA LEU A 96 -4.96 -3.43 -5.07
C LEU A 96 -5.44 -3.80 -3.66
N VAL A 97 -4.50 -3.96 -2.73
CA VAL A 97 -4.74 -4.37 -1.35
C VAL A 97 -4.18 -3.31 -0.41
N THR A 98 -4.90 -3.02 0.66
CA THR A 98 -4.52 -2.02 1.66
C THR A 98 -3.89 -2.67 2.87
N ILE A 99 -2.73 -2.14 3.26
CA ILE A 99 -1.99 -2.57 4.44
C ILE A 99 -1.63 -1.30 5.20
N GLY A 100 -2.42 -0.94 6.21
CA GLY A 100 -2.28 0.37 6.87
C GLY A 100 -2.69 1.49 5.91
N ASP A 101 -1.81 2.48 5.78
CA ASP A 101 -1.96 3.57 4.81
C ASP A 101 -1.29 3.26 3.46
N THR A 102 -0.64 2.10 3.35
CA THR A 102 -0.02 1.64 2.10
C THR A 102 -1.02 0.91 1.22
N LEU A 103 -1.12 1.32 -0.05
CA LEU A 103 -1.82 0.56 -1.08
C LEU A 103 -0.79 -0.22 -1.90
N VAL A 104 -1.00 -1.52 -2.10
CA VAL A 104 -0.05 -2.37 -2.84
C VAL A 104 -0.77 -3.20 -3.89
N SER A 105 -0.13 -3.41 -5.03
CA SER A 105 -0.64 -4.28 -6.08
C SER A 105 -0.40 -5.75 -5.76
N LYS A 106 -1.41 -6.58 -6.04
CA LYS A 106 -1.30 -8.04 -5.94
C LYS A 106 -0.23 -8.64 -6.85
N ASN A 107 0.10 -7.97 -7.94
CA ASN A 107 1.11 -8.46 -8.85
C ASN A 107 2.53 -8.06 -8.42
N ALA A 108 2.64 -7.16 -7.44
CA ALA A 108 3.92 -6.59 -6.99
C ALA A 108 4.32 -7.03 -5.57
N PHE A 109 3.40 -7.55 -4.76
CA PHE A 109 3.74 -8.03 -3.42
C PHE A 109 4.52 -9.34 -3.46
N LYS A 110 5.37 -9.55 -2.46
CA LYS A 110 6.09 -10.81 -2.23
C LYS A 110 5.81 -11.37 -0.86
N LEU A 111 5.87 -10.53 0.18
CA LEU A 111 5.69 -10.94 1.57
C LEU A 111 5.17 -9.76 2.39
N VAL A 112 4.30 -10.05 3.37
CA VAL A 112 3.91 -9.10 4.41
C VAL A 112 4.21 -9.75 5.74
N LEU A 113 4.98 -9.08 6.59
CA LEU A 113 5.35 -9.58 7.91
C LEU A 113 5.13 -8.53 8.99
N GLN A 114 4.78 -8.98 10.18
CA GLN A 114 4.77 -8.13 11.36
C GLN A 114 6.21 -7.92 11.82
N LEU A 115 6.60 -6.66 12.00
CA LEU A 115 7.87 -6.35 12.65
C LEU A 115 7.71 -6.57 14.15
N PRO A 116 8.73 -7.15 14.82
CA PRO A 116 8.73 -7.17 16.28
C PRO A 116 8.62 -5.73 16.77
N ALA A 117 7.80 -5.50 17.80
CA ALA A 117 7.87 -4.25 18.54
C ALA A 117 9.35 -4.08 18.93
N THR A 118 9.97 -2.97 18.54
CA THR A 118 11.36 -2.74 18.88
C THR A 118 11.37 -2.52 20.39
N GLU A 119 11.56 -3.59 21.15
CA GLU A 119 12.02 -3.50 22.52
C GLU A 119 13.25 -2.61 22.44
N THR A 120 13.18 -1.47 23.10
CA THR A 120 14.33 -0.62 23.34
C THR A 120 15.41 -1.53 23.91
N ALA A 121 16.42 -1.87 23.11
CA ALA A 121 17.63 -2.50 23.60
C ALA A 121 18.28 -1.46 24.52
N ALA A 122 17.92 -1.52 25.80
CA ALA A 122 18.64 -0.88 26.87
C ALA A 122 19.90 -1.71 27.10
N GLU A 123 21.01 -1.28 26.49
CA GLU A 123 22.37 -1.59 26.94
C GLU A 123 23.14 -0.28 27.12
#